data_AF-A0A2E3Z6H0-F1
#
_entry.id   AF-A0A2E3Z6H0-F1
#
_cell.length_a   1.000
_cell.length_b   1.000
_cell.length_c   1.000
_cell.angle_alpha   90.00
_cell.angle_beta   90.00
_cell.angle_gamma   90.00
#
_symmetry.space_group_name_H-M   'P 1'
#
loop_
_entity.id
_entity.type
_entity.pdbx_description
1 polymer ?
#
loop_
_entity_poly.entity_id
_entity_poly.type
_entity_poly.pdbx_seq_one_letter_code
_entity_poly.pdbx_strand_id
1 'polypeptide(L)' 'MGTILAFIGTPGPWQVIIVAMVVLLLFGNRLPSVMRSLGEGITEFKKGIKGNDSDSNNKIEDKGESPQ' A
#
# COMPACT_ATOMS: atom_id res chain seq x y z
N MET A 1 -30.00 17.63 11.26
CA MET A 1 -30.51 16.38 10.66
C MET A 1 -29.53 15.80 9.62
N GLY A 2 -28.22 15.79 9.88
CA GLY A 2 -27.20 15.29 8.93
C GLY A 2 -26.38 14.10 9.47
N THR A 3 -26.57 13.76 10.74
CA THR A 3 -25.85 12.68 11.41
C THR A 3 -26.32 11.30 10.94
N ILE A 4 -27.62 11.11 10.69
CA ILE A 4 -28.24 9.82 10.34
C ILE A 4 -27.73 9.27 9.01
N LEU A 5 -27.45 10.13 8.01
CA LEU A 5 -26.93 9.71 6.70
C LEU A 5 -25.44 9.39 6.74
N ALA A 6 -24.66 10.05 7.61
CA ALA A 6 -23.26 9.72 7.84
C ALA A 6 -23.10 8.30 8.40
N PHE A 7 -24.10 7.75 9.11
CA PHE A 7 -24.04 6.36 9.58
C PHE A 7 -24.27 5.30 8.50
N ILE A 8 -24.78 5.65 7.30
CA ILE A 8 -25.16 4.66 6.27
C ILE A 8 -24.09 4.50 5.17
N GLY A 9 -23.25 5.50 4.93
CA GLY A 9 -22.31 5.48 3.80
C GLY A 9 -20.83 5.45 4.16
N THR A 10 -20.43 6.09 5.27
CA THR A 10 -19.03 6.26 5.62
C THR A 10 -18.85 6.07 7.12
N PRO A 11 -18.14 5.02 7.59
CA PRO A 11 -17.87 4.90 9.01
C PRO A 11 -17.09 6.16 9.44
N GLY A 12 -17.70 6.92 10.35
CA GLY A 12 -17.05 8.11 10.88
C GLY A 12 -15.75 7.74 11.61
N PRO A 13 -14.86 8.73 11.86
CA PRO A 13 -13.58 8.49 12.51
C PRO A 13 -13.72 7.74 13.85
N TRP A 14 -14.80 8.01 14.59
CA TRP A 14 -15.07 7.38 15.87
C TRP A 14 -15.41 5.89 15.74
N GLN A 15 -16.21 5.51 14.73
CA GLN A 15 -16.54 4.12 14.44
C GLN A 15 -15.30 3.34 13.98
N VAL A 16 -14.46 3.95 13.13
CA VAL A 16 -13.20 3.35 12.70
C VAL A 16 -12.26 3.08 13.88
N ILE A 17 -12.15 4.02 14.83
CA ILE A 17 -11.38 3.82 16.06
C ILE A 17 -11.91 2.61 16.86
N ILE A 18 -13.23 2.50 17.04
CA ILE A 18 -13.83 1.41 17.82
C ILE A 18 -13.57 0.06 17.15
N VAL A 19 -13.77 -0.03 15.83
CA VAL A 19 -13.50 -1.25 15.06
C VAL A 19 -12.02 -1.61 15.12
N ALA A 20 -11.12 -0.63 14.94
CA ALA A 20 -9.68 -0.84 15.07
C ALA A 20 -9.30 -1.35 16.47
N MET A 21 -9.95 -0.84 17.52
CA MET A 21 -9.72 -1.30 18.89
C MET A 21 -10.16 -2.76 19.09
N VAL A 22 -11.32 -3.15 18.56
CA VAL A 22 -11.81 -4.54 18.61
C VAL A 22 -10.88 -5.48 17.84
N VAL A 23 -10.45 -5.10 16.64
CA VAL A 23 -9.47 -5.86 15.84
C VAL A 23 -8.14 -5.96 16.59
N LEU A 24 -7.67 -4.89 17.23
CA LEU A 24 -6.46 -4.90 18.03
C LEU A 24 -6.58 -5.79 19.27
N LEU A 25 -7.75 -5.89 19.90
CA LEU A 25 -7.97 -6.83 21.02
C LEU A 25 -7.96 -8.30 20.55
N LEU A 26 -8.55 -8.60 19.40
CA LEU A 26 -8.60 -9.95 18.85
C LEU A 26 -7.24 -10.44 18.33
N PHE A 27 -6.54 -9.58 17.58
CA PHE A 27 -5.29 -9.94 16.92
C PHE A 27 -4.05 -9.53 17.73
N GLY A 28 -4.16 -8.50 18.58
CA GLY A 28 -3.07 -8.00 19.42
C GLY A 28 -1.81 -7.70 18.60
N ASN A 29 -0.69 -8.24 19.07
CA ASN A 29 0.61 -8.14 18.43
C ASN A 29 0.74 -8.95 17.12
N ARG A 30 -0.27 -9.71 16.70
CA ARG A 30 -0.22 -10.44 15.42
C ARG A 30 -0.54 -9.55 14.22
N LEU A 31 -1.29 -8.46 14.41
CA LEU A 31 -1.68 -7.54 13.34
C LEU A 31 -0.47 -6.93 12.60
N PRO A 32 0.58 -6.42 13.29
CA PRO A 32 1.77 -5.89 12.61
C PRO A 32 2.57 -6.97 11.89
N SER A 33 2.61 -8.19 12.42
CA SER A 33 3.32 -9.31 11.80
C SER A 33 2.66 -9.73 10.48
N VAL A 34 1.32 -9.83 10.45
CA VAL A 34 0.60 -10.18 9.20
C VAL A 34 0.68 -9.04 8.18
N MET A 35 0.59 -7.79 8.63
CA MET A 35 0.77 -6.63 7.75
C MET A 35 2.16 -6.59 7.12
N ARG A 36 3.20 -6.94 7.90
CA ARG A 36 4.58 -6.98 7.41
C ARG A 36 4.77 -8.06 6.35
N SER A 37 4.32 -9.29 6.59
CA SER A 37 4.39 -10.38 5.61
C SER A 37 3.58 -10.09 4.34
N LEU A 38 2.39 -9.49 4.47
CA LEU A 38 1.58 -9.05 3.32
C LEU A 38 2.27 -7.91 2.55
N GLY A 39 2.86 -6.94 3.25
CA GLY A 39 3.56 -5.81 2.65
C GLY A 39 4.83 -6.21 1.89
N GLU A 40 5.55 -7.20 2.40
CA GLU A 40 6.70 -7.82 1.72
C GLU A 40 6.24 -8.49 0.41
N GLY A 41 5.16 -9.29 0.45
CA GLY A 41 4.59 -9.90 -0.76
C GLY A 41 4.08 -8.90 -1.80
N ILE A 42 3.41 -7.82 -1.39
CA ILE A 42 2.98 -6.74 -2.28
C ILE A 42 4.20 -6.02 -2.88
N THR A 43 5.27 -5.81 -2.11
CA THR A 43 6.50 -5.19 -2.58
C THR A 43 7.18 -6.03 -3.65
N GLU A 44 7.33 -7.32 -3.42
CA GLU A 44 7.92 -8.25 -4.40
C GLU A 44 7.04 -8.38 -5.65
N PHE A 45 5.72 -8.46 -5.49
CA PHE A 45 4.77 -8.43 -6.60
C PHE A 45 4.93 -7.15 -7.44
N LYS A 46 5.01 -5.98 -6.79
CA LYS A 46 5.23 -4.69 -7.45
C LYS A 46 6.58 -4.61 -8.17
N LYS A 47 7.63 -5.23 -7.63
CA LYS A 47 8.94 -5.32 -8.29
C LYS A 47 8.88 -6.24 -9.52
N GLY A 48 8.21 -7.38 -9.42
CA GLY A 48 8.03 -8.33 -10.52
C GLY A 48 7.29 -7.73 -11.71
N ILE A 49 6.18 -7.02 -11.46
CA ILE A 49 5.43 -6.34 -12.53
C ILE A 49 6.23 -5.18 -13.14
N LYS A 50 6.96 -4.41 -12.32
CA LYS A 50 7.70 -3.22 -12.79
C LYS A 50 9.02 -3.58 -13.50
N GLY A 51 9.62 -4.72 -13.17
CA GLY A 51 10.79 -5.26 -13.88
C GLY A 51 10.49 -5.54 -15.36
N ASN A 52 9.26 -5.99 -15.67
CA ASN A 52 8.83 -6.21 -17.05
C ASN A 52 8.64 -4.90 -17.85
N ASP A 53 8.37 -3.77 -17.17
CA ASP A 53 8.19 -2.47 -17.81
C ASP A 53 9.47 -1.61 -17.84
N SER A 54 10.41 -1.83 -16.90
CA SER A 54 11.59 -0.96 -16.72
C SER A 54 12.80 -1.36 -17.58
N ASP A 55 12.86 -2.60 -18.06
CA ASP A 55 13.94 -3.06 -18.96
C ASP A 55 13.86 -2.46 -20.38
N SER A 56 12.79 -1.74 -20.72
CA SER A 56 12.65 -1.05 -22.01
C SER A 56 13.14 0.40 -22.02
N ASN A 57 13.48 1.01 -20.87
CA ASN A 57 13.75 2.46 -20.81
C ASN A 57 15.17 2.86 -20.34
N ASN A 58 16.10 1.91 -20.20
CA ASN A 58 17.48 2.22 -19.78
C ASN A 58 18.53 1.67 -20.77
N LYS A 59 18.33 1.92 -22.06
CA LYS A 59 19.33 1.63 -23.10
C LYS A 59 19.36 2.67 -24.23
N ILE A 60 18.91 3.89 -23.96
CA ILE A 60 18.98 5.02 -24.90
C ILE A 60 19.41 6.28 -24.15
N GLU A 61 20.50 6.23 -23.39
CA GLU A 61 21.10 7.45 -22.83
C GLU A 61 22.57 7.21 -22.42
N ASP A 62 23.36 6.61 -23.32
CA ASP A 62 24.83 6.66 -23.24
C ASP A 62 25.50 6.42 -24.61
N LYS A 63 25.16 7.24 -25.61
CA LYS A 63 26.01 7.46 -26.79
C LYS A 63 25.86 8.90 -27.25
N GLY A 64 26.43 9.79 -26.44
CA GLY A 64 26.52 11.21 -26.72
C GLY A 64 27.81 11.81 -26.16
N GLU A 65 28.90 11.06 -26.16
CA GLU A 65 30.23 11.66 -25.98
C GLU A 65 30.77 12.06 -27.37
N SER A 66 30.69 13.36 -27.66
CA SER A 66 31.64 14.03 -28.55
C SER A 66 32.86 14.34 -27.70
N PRO A 67 34.05 13.79 -28.02
CA PRO A 67 35.07 14.63 -28.66
C PRO A 67 36.01 13.83 -29.56
N GLN A 68 36.29 14.31 -30.78
CA GLN A 68 37.60 14.65 -31.38
C GLN A 68 37.37 15.22 -32.79
#